data_AF-A0A124SBL6-F1
#
_entry.id   AF-A0A124SBL6-F1
#
_cell.length_a   1.000
_cell.length_b   1.000
_cell.length_c   1.000
_cell.angle_alpha   90.00
_cell.angle_beta   90.00
_cell.angle_gamma   90.00
#
_symmetry.space_group_name_H-M   'P 1'
#
loop_
_entity.id
_entity.type
_entity.pdbx_description
1 polymer ?
#
loop_
_entity_poly.entity_id
_entity_poly.type
_entity_poly.pdbx_seq_one_letter_code
_entity_poly.pdbx_strand_id
1 'polypeptide(L)'
;MAGLFEKQTEAYLDARPTYPSHYYSMLANRTSSHSLAWDVGTGNGQAAIGGSKCPFLCLCLCLCHHNNSNYNISSHLISSHPLQVAHHYQQVIATDISQAQLKLAKPHPRVRYLHTPLSLSDDDLVKLIGGENSVDLVTVAQAVHWFDLPRFYSVVHRVLRKPDGVFAVWGYNDFDITPEIDAALKGFHDTTLPYWNDNIKHVFDGYQSLAFPFEDMGLGREGKPLKVDIPKQLSFEGVLGMLKSWSAVVTAKEKGVDLLCESVVEGLETVWGGSKRIRHGAYKGFMLAGKPHLDATRNSMAGLFDKQAHDYLAARPTYPPHWFSLLAPHTSSHSRAWDIATGNGQAAIAVAEHYQQVIATDVSQAQLKLAKPHPRVRYLHTPLSLSDDELVQLIGGENSVDLVTVAQALHWFHLPRLYSVVNRVLRKPNGVFAVWGYNGLTVTPEIDAAFKRFHDTTIPYWKENVKHLFADYRTLAFPFQDIGLGSEGRPLKLAIPKQRSFEEILGLFRSWTAVVTAKERGVDLLPESVIEQLENVWGGPKVARPVVYKAFMLAGKPHS
;
A
#
# COMPACT_ATOMS: atom_id res chain seq x y z
N MET A 1 8.48 1.89 36.54
CA MET A 1 8.92 2.07 35.14
C MET A 1 8.79 3.51 34.61
N ALA A 2 8.44 4.52 35.43
CA ALA A 2 8.28 5.91 34.96
C ALA A 2 9.54 6.81 35.09
N GLY A 3 10.57 6.40 35.83
CA GLY A 3 11.73 7.26 36.15
C GLY A 3 12.90 7.22 35.17
N LEU A 4 12.84 6.42 34.09
CA LEU A 4 13.91 6.31 33.08
C LEU A 4 13.66 7.17 31.83
N PHE A 5 12.47 7.79 31.71
CA PHE A 5 12.04 8.52 30.51
C PHE A 5 12.26 10.03 30.55
N GLU A 6 12.60 10.62 31.70
CA GLU A 6 12.66 12.10 31.84
C GLU A 6 14.05 12.70 31.54
N LYS A 7 15.15 11.97 31.75
CA LYS A 7 16.50 12.46 31.42
C LYS A 7 16.99 12.06 30.03
N GLN A 8 16.39 11.05 29.40
CA GLN A 8 16.77 10.60 28.06
C GLN A 8 16.08 11.37 26.94
N THR A 9 14.98 12.08 27.21
CA THR A 9 14.15 12.73 26.16
C THR A 9 14.86 13.91 25.49
N GLU A 10 15.66 14.70 26.21
CA GLU A 10 16.31 15.89 25.62
C GLU A 10 17.49 15.55 24.69
N ALA A 11 18.38 14.65 25.12
CA ALA A 11 19.50 14.20 24.28
C ALA A 11 19.03 13.41 23.05
N TYR A 12 17.98 12.60 23.22
CA TYR A 12 17.30 11.90 22.14
C TYR A 12 16.73 12.84 21.05
N LEU A 13 16.14 13.97 21.45
CA LEU A 13 15.61 14.97 20.52
C LEU A 13 16.72 15.72 19.77
N ASP A 14 17.92 15.81 20.35
CA ASP A 14 19.04 16.54 19.74
C ASP A 14 19.52 15.89 18.43
N ALA A 15 19.55 14.55 18.36
CA ALA A 15 19.97 13.86 17.15
C ALA A 15 18.91 13.82 16.05
N ARG A 16 17.61 13.73 16.38
CA ARG A 16 16.56 13.61 15.35
C ARG A 16 16.64 14.72 14.29
N PRO A 17 16.39 14.39 13.01
CA PRO A 17 16.37 15.40 11.97
C PRO A 17 15.23 16.37 12.25
N THR A 18 15.54 17.66 12.12
CA THR A 18 14.52 18.69 11.98
C THR A 18 14.28 18.83 10.49
N TYR A 19 13.08 18.51 10.01
CA TYR A 19 12.79 18.62 8.59
C TYR A 19 13.02 20.07 8.12
N PRO A 20 13.73 20.28 7.00
CA PRO A 20 14.06 21.61 6.54
C PRO A 20 12.81 22.45 6.27
N SER A 21 12.82 23.72 6.67
CA SER A 21 11.70 24.65 6.46
C SER A 21 11.28 24.76 5.00
N HIS A 22 12.24 24.60 4.08
CA HIS A 22 11.97 24.65 2.64
C HIS A 22 11.05 23.51 2.16
N TYR A 23 10.95 22.37 2.86
CA TYR A 23 10.01 21.30 2.50
C TYR A 23 8.58 21.82 2.57
N TYR A 24 8.24 22.45 3.70
CA TYR A 24 6.91 22.97 3.96
C TYR A 24 6.57 24.12 3.02
N SER A 25 7.55 24.99 2.74
CA SER A 25 7.38 26.07 1.75
C SER A 25 7.18 25.53 0.33
N MET A 26 7.92 24.49 -0.08
CA MET A 26 7.77 23.85 -1.40
C MET A 26 6.39 23.22 -1.56
N LEU A 27 5.89 22.54 -0.53
CA LEU A 27 4.56 21.93 -0.53
C LEU A 27 3.45 22.99 -0.51
N ALA A 28 3.57 24.02 0.33
CA ALA A 28 2.60 25.11 0.38
C ALA A 28 2.53 25.89 -0.94
N ASN A 29 3.64 26.07 -1.65
CA ASN A 29 3.66 26.71 -2.97
C ASN A 29 2.98 25.89 -4.08
N ARG A 30 2.49 24.68 -3.77
CA ARG A 30 1.82 23.79 -4.72
C ARG A 30 0.34 23.59 -4.43
N THR A 31 -0.16 24.13 -3.32
CA THR A 31 -1.59 24.22 -3.02
C THR A 31 -2.13 25.58 -3.49
N SER A 32 -3.37 25.60 -4.00
CA SER A 32 -4.03 26.85 -4.40
C SER A 32 -4.68 27.60 -3.23
N SER A 33 -4.76 26.96 -2.06
CA SER A 33 -5.28 27.52 -0.83
C SER A 33 -4.45 27.04 0.36
N HIS A 34 -4.52 27.79 1.47
CA HIS A 34 -3.80 27.54 2.72
C HIS A 34 -4.74 27.54 3.94
N SER A 35 -5.97 27.06 3.75
CA SER A 35 -6.99 27.01 4.80
C SER A 35 -6.77 25.88 5.80
N LEU A 36 -6.55 24.66 5.31
CA LEU A 36 -6.54 23.46 6.15
C LEU A 36 -5.47 22.48 5.71
N ALA A 37 -4.61 22.08 6.65
CA ALA A 37 -3.70 20.95 6.49
C ALA A 37 -4.06 19.81 7.46
N TRP A 38 -3.76 18.58 7.05
CA TRP A 38 -3.88 17.38 7.87
C TRP A 38 -2.51 16.70 8.01
N ASP A 39 -1.97 16.69 9.23
CA ASP A 39 -0.73 15.99 9.57
C ASP A 39 -1.05 14.62 10.20
N VAL A 40 -0.70 13.54 9.50
CA VAL A 40 -1.11 12.17 9.83
C VAL A 40 0.05 11.39 10.44
N GLY A 41 -0.20 10.72 11.57
CA GLY A 41 0.86 10.08 12.35
C GLY A 41 1.76 11.14 13.00
N THR A 42 1.15 12.20 13.52
CA THR A 42 1.85 13.41 13.99
C THR A 42 2.76 13.14 15.19
N GLY A 43 2.55 12.03 15.92
CA GLY A 43 3.21 11.74 17.19
C GLY A 43 2.95 12.86 18.20
N ASN A 44 4.02 13.54 18.59
CA ASN A 44 3.97 14.71 19.47
C ASN A 44 4.07 16.06 18.71
N GLY A 45 3.77 16.08 17.40
CA GLY A 45 3.63 17.32 16.62
C GLY A 45 4.90 17.79 15.90
N GLN A 46 5.91 16.95 15.71
CA GLN A 46 7.21 17.36 15.15
C GLN A 46 7.09 18.01 13.76
N ALA A 47 6.26 17.46 12.88
CA ALA A 47 6.03 18.03 11.54
C ALA A 47 5.01 19.19 11.57
N ALA A 48 4.00 19.12 12.43
CA ALA A 48 2.96 20.15 12.55
C ALA A 48 3.53 21.52 12.98
N ILE A 49 4.42 21.54 13.99
CA ILE A 49 4.88 22.79 14.64
C ILE A 49 6.41 22.88 14.81
N GLY A 50 7.16 21.86 14.44
CA GLY A 50 8.62 21.81 14.60
C GLY A 50 9.06 21.38 16.00
N GLY A 51 10.18 20.64 16.07
CA GLY A 51 10.87 20.39 17.33
C GLY A 51 11.67 21.62 17.76
N SER A 52 11.42 22.17 18.95
CA SER A 52 12.28 23.20 19.54
C SER A 52 12.96 22.66 20.79
N LYS A 53 14.29 22.84 20.88
CA LYS A 53 15.03 22.80 22.14
C LYS A 53 14.29 23.66 23.18
N CYS A 54 14.26 23.16 24.41
CA CYS A 54 13.80 23.92 25.56
C CYS A 54 14.49 25.30 25.57
N PRO A 55 13.77 26.44 25.65
CA PRO A 55 14.40 27.74 25.77
C PRO A 55 14.84 27.94 27.22
N PHE A 56 15.82 27.18 27.66
CA PHE A 56 16.54 27.43 28.90
C PHE A 56 18.02 27.26 28.62
N LEU A 57 18.62 28.28 27.99
CA LEU A 57 20.03 28.57 28.24
C LEU A 57 20.20 30.06 28.53
N CYS A 58 20.47 30.30 29.81
CA CYS A 58 21.44 31.28 30.30
C CYS A 58 21.19 32.76 29.95
N LEU A 59 20.32 33.38 30.75
CA LEU A 59 20.69 34.65 31.38
C LEU A 59 21.91 34.40 32.27
N CYS A 60 23.11 34.49 31.71
CA CYS A 60 24.35 34.61 32.49
C CYS A 60 25.45 35.21 31.62
N LEU A 61 25.40 36.53 31.42
CA LEU A 61 26.57 37.35 31.12
C LEU A 61 26.41 38.71 31.85
N CYS A 62 27.09 38.76 33.00
CA CYS A 62 27.85 39.87 33.56
C CYS A 62 27.16 41.23 33.83
N LEU A 63 26.80 41.42 35.10
CA LEU A 63 27.07 42.68 35.81
C LEU A 63 28.60 42.88 35.90
N CYS A 64 29.15 43.70 35.01
CA CYS A 64 30.39 44.45 35.25
C CYS A 64 30.29 45.78 34.48
N HIS A 65 30.25 46.89 35.21
CA HIS A 65 30.41 48.24 34.68
C HIS A 65 31.72 48.40 33.90
N HIS A 66 31.69 48.99 32.70
CA HIS A 66 32.44 50.22 32.37
C HIS A 66 32.09 50.78 30.97
N ASN A 67 31.98 52.10 30.92
CA ASN A 67 31.75 52.94 29.74
C ASN A 67 32.83 52.75 28.66
N ASN A 68 32.44 52.64 27.38
CA ASN A 68 32.73 53.65 26.33
C ASN A 68 32.28 53.22 24.91
N SER A 69 31.52 54.12 24.28
CA SER A 69 31.60 54.59 22.89
C SER A 69 31.58 53.62 21.68
N ASN A 70 30.55 53.84 20.85
CA ASN A 70 30.53 53.81 19.38
C ASN A 70 30.95 52.52 18.65
N TYR A 71 29.98 51.73 18.15
CA TYR A 71 30.11 51.05 16.84
C TYR A 71 28.76 50.80 16.15
N ASN A 72 28.78 51.05 14.84
CA ASN A 72 27.71 50.92 13.84
C ASN A 72 27.12 49.50 13.77
N ILE A 73 25.79 49.40 13.72
CA ILE A 73 25.04 48.16 13.50
C ILE A 73 24.51 48.15 12.07
N SER A 74 24.90 47.16 11.27
CA SER A 74 24.15 46.70 10.10
C SER A 74 24.57 45.28 9.70
N SER A 75 24.03 44.30 10.40
CA SER A 75 23.82 42.95 9.86
C SER A 75 22.52 42.42 10.47
N HIS A 76 21.44 42.48 9.69
CA HIS A 76 20.15 41.91 10.06
C HIS A 76 20.29 40.40 10.27
N LEU A 77 20.34 39.98 11.54
CA LEU A 77 20.02 38.64 11.98
C LEU A 77 18.53 38.40 11.68
N ILE A 78 18.24 37.75 10.56
CA ILE A 78 16.92 37.15 10.32
C ILE A 78 16.77 36.04 11.35
N SER A 79 15.90 36.26 12.32
CA SER A 79 15.44 35.29 13.31
C SER A 79 14.93 34.03 12.60
N SER A 80 15.75 32.97 12.59
CA SER A 80 15.46 31.68 11.93
C SER A 80 14.49 30.84 12.77
N HIS A 81 13.23 31.25 12.87
CA HIS A 81 12.19 30.36 13.37
C HIS A 81 11.87 29.31 12.28
N PRO A 82 11.86 28.01 12.60
CA PRO A 82 11.57 26.99 11.60
C PRO A 82 10.14 27.13 11.06
N LEU A 83 10.00 27.43 9.77
CA LEU A 83 8.71 27.44 9.07
C LEU A 83 8.24 26.00 8.88
N GLN A 84 7.13 25.65 9.50
CA GLN A 84 6.53 24.31 9.58
C GLN A 84 5.10 24.35 9.01
N VAL A 85 4.36 23.23 8.98
CA VAL A 85 2.99 23.21 8.41
C VAL A 85 2.10 24.33 8.97
N ALA A 86 2.06 24.50 10.30
CA ALA A 86 1.22 25.52 10.94
C ALA A 86 1.63 26.99 10.64
N HIS A 87 2.81 27.21 10.07
CA HIS A 87 3.23 28.55 9.61
C HIS A 87 2.58 28.92 8.27
N HIS A 88 2.31 27.93 7.43
CA HIS A 88 1.76 28.12 6.09
C HIS A 88 0.23 28.03 6.06
N TYR A 89 -0.40 27.24 6.94
CA TYR A 89 -1.85 27.00 6.92
C TYR A 89 -2.57 27.66 8.09
N GLN A 90 -3.81 28.12 7.86
CA GLN A 90 -4.66 28.75 8.88
C GLN A 90 -5.02 27.77 10.01
N GLN A 91 -5.26 26.50 9.64
CA GLN A 91 -5.55 25.41 10.58
C GLN A 91 -4.79 24.15 10.19
N VAL A 92 -4.34 23.40 11.20
CA VAL A 92 -3.76 22.06 11.06
C VAL A 92 -4.53 21.11 11.95
N ILE A 93 -5.06 20.04 11.37
CA ILE A 93 -5.53 18.88 12.11
C ILE A 93 -4.38 17.90 12.21
N ALA A 94 -3.94 17.57 13.41
CA ALA A 94 -2.82 16.68 13.65
C ALA A 94 -3.35 15.41 14.31
N THR A 95 -3.22 14.26 13.65
CA THR A 95 -3.83 13.00 14.11
C THR A 95 -2.80 11.93 14.43
N ASP A 96 -3.07 11.15 15.46
CA ASP A 96 -2.30 9.96 15.79
C ASP A 96 -3.21 8.85 16.35
N ILE A 97 -2.81 7.59 16.18
CA ILE A 97 -3.47 6.43 16.79
C ILE A 97 -3.15 6.32 18.29
N SER A 98 -2.06 6.94 18.75
CA SER A 98 -1.57 6.91 20.12
C SER A 98 -1.99 8.16 20.90
N GLN A 99 -2.97 8.00 21.80
CA GLN A 99 -3.33 9.08 22.73
C GLN A 99 -2.15 9.52 23.61
N ALA A 100 -1.25 8.59 23.94
CA ALA A 100 -0.08 8.90 24.76
C ALA A 100 0.87 9.88 24.05
N GLN A 101 1.07 9.72 22.73
CA GLN A 101 1.86 10.65 21.93
C GLN A 101 1.21 12.03 21.85
N LEU A 102 -0.11 12.08 21.62
CA LEU A 102 -0.84 13.35 21.54
C LEU A 102 -0.83 14.14 22.86
N LYS A 103 -0.80 13.47 24.00
CA LYS A 103 -0.66 14.12 25.32
C LYS A 103 0.69 14.82 25.51
N LEU A 104 1.72 14.37 24.79
CA LEU A 104 3.05 14.98 24.79
C LEU A 104 3.18 16.08 23.72
N ALA A 105 2.16 16.28 22.90
CA ALA A 105 2.20 17.27 21.84
C ALA A 105 2.12 18.70 22.40
N LYS A 106 2.97 19.58 21.87
CA LYS A 106 3.02 20.97 22.32
C LYS A 106 1.80 21.73 21.79
N PRO A 107 1.06 22.46 22.65
CA PRO A 107 -0.08 23.28 22.22
C PRO A 107 0.33 24.34 21.19
N HIS A 108 -0.53 24.59 20.20
CA HIS A 108 -0.33 25.64 19.21
C HIS A 108 -1.69 26.20 18.77
N PRO A 109 -1.84 27.53 18.63
CA PRO A 109 -3.15 28.17 18.38
C PRO A 109 -3.82 27.75 17.06
N ARG A 110 -3.04 27.24 16.09
CA ARG A 110 -3.54 26.75 14.80
C ARG A 110 -3.58 25.24 14.67
N VAL A 111 -3.15 24.47 15.68
CA VAL A 111 -3.08 23.00 15.58
C VAL A 111 -4.08 22.36 16.54
N ARG A 112 -4.93 21.49 16.00
CA ARG A 112 -5.84 20.65 16.77
C ARG A 112 -5.37 19.21 16.73
N TYR A 113 -4.93 18.69 17.87
CA TYR A 113 -4.52 17.31 18.02
C TYR A 113 -5.73 16.41 18.27
N LEU A 114 -5.92 15.37 17.45
CA LEU A 114 -7.07 14.48 17.51
C LEU A 114 -6.64 13.00 17.52
N HIS A 115 -7.26 12.22 18.39
CA HIS A 115 -7.05 10.77 18.43
C HIS A 115 -7.89 10.08 17.36
N THR A 116 -7.24 9.30 16.51
CA THR A 116 -7.89 8.55 15.41
C THR A 116 -7.62 7.06 15.57
N PRO A 117 -8.39 6.33 16.40
CA PRO A 117 -8.18 4.89 16.59
C PRO A 117 -8.49 4.12 15.30
N LEU A 118 -7.87 2.95 15.12
CA LEU A 118 -8.06 2.10 13.93
C LEU A 118 -9.52 1.65 13.72
N SER A 119 -10.33 1.66 14.79
CA SER A 119 -11.76 1.34 14.78
C SER A 119 -12.65 2.46 14.25
N LEU A 120 -12.12 3.67 14.03
CA LEU A 120 -12.88 4.78 13.47
C LEU A 120 -13.25 4.46 12.01
N SER A 121 -14.49 4.73 11.60
CA SER A 121 -14.94 4.52 10.22
C SER A 121 -14.30 5.55 9.28
N ASP A 122 -14.25 5.25 7.98
CA ASP A 122 -13.69 6.19 6.99
C ASP A 122 -14.52 7.47 6.89
N ASP A 123 -15.85 7.37 6.99
CA ASP A 123 -16.76 8.52 6.95
C ASP A 123 -16.61 9.41 8.19
N ASP A 124 -16.47 8.80 9.37
CA ASP A 124 -16.23 9.54 10.60
C ASP A 124 -14.85 10.23 10.56
N LEU A 125 -13.83 9.55 10.04
CA LEU A 125 -12.50 10.14 9.85
C LEU A 125 -12.57 11.34 8.91
N VAL A 126 -13.18 11.19 7.73
CA VAL A 126 -13.35 12.30 6.76
C VAL A 126 -14.07 13.49 7.41
N LYS A 127 -15.17 13.24 8.12
CA LYS A 127 -15.94 14.26 8.83
C LYS A 127 -15.12 14.93 9.93
N LEU A 128 -14.30 14.17 10.66
CA LEU A 128 -13.46 14.65 11.76
C LEU A 128 -12.37 15.61 11.27
N ILE A 129 -11.77 15.35 10.11
CA ILE A 129 -10.72 16.18 9.52
C ILE A 129 -11.27 17.50 8.97
N GLY A 130 -12.37 17.43 8.21
CA GLY A 130 -12.96 18.63 7.58
C GLY A 130 -14.03 18.36 6.52
N GLY A 131 -14.32 17.10 6.21
CA GLY A 131 -15.24 16.69 5.15
C GLY A 131 -14.55 16.48 3.80
N GLU A 132 -15.33 16.07 2.81
CA GLU A 132 -14.89 15.85 1.43
C GLU A 132 -14.33 17.16 0.81
N ASN A 133 -13.24 17.05 0.04
CA ASN A 133 -12.61 18.15 -0.70
C ASN A 133 -12.25 19.40 0.13
N SER A 134 -11.99 19.22 1.43
CA SER A 134 -11.76 20.32 2.39
C SER A 134 -10.28 20.62 2.66
N VAL A 135 -9.40 19.63 2.50
CA VAL A 135 -7.99 19.69 2.94
C VAL A 135 -7.09 20.13 1.80
N ASP A 136 -6.29 21.17 2.02
CA ASP A 136 -5.34 21.68 1.04
C ASP A 136 -4.04 20.86 1.01
N LEU A 137 -3.56 20.40 2.17
CA LEU A 137 -2.34 19.62 2.30
C LEU A 137 -2.51 18.45 3.27
N VAL A 138 -2.14 17.25 2.84
CA VAL A 138 -2.00 16.07 3.72
C VAL A 138 -0.53 15.71 3.82
N THR A 139 -0.01 15.56 5.05
CA THR A 139 1.39 15.24 5.30
C THR A 139 1.54 13.96 6.12
N VAL A 140 2.53 13.14 5.78
CA VAL A 140 2.94 11.97 6.58
C VAL A 140 4.46 11.99 6.72
N ALA A 141 4.95 12.22 7.93
CA ALA A 141 6.37 12.29 8.23
C ALA A 141 6.85 11.00 8.92
N GLN A 142 7.45 10.08 8.15
CA GLN A 142 8.04 8.82 8.61
C GLN A 142 7.06 7.89 9.35
N ALA A 143 5.82 7.79 8.87
CA ALA A 143 4.80 6.90 9.47
C ALA A 143 4.05 6.02 8.47
N VAL A 144 4.10 6.31 7.16
CA VAL A 144 3.24 5.69 6.14
C VAL A 144 3.35 4.16 6.06
N HIS A 145 4.50 3.63 6.46
CA HIS A 145 4.81 2.21 6.43
C HIS A 145 4.01 1.39 7.46
N TRP A 146 3.34 2.05 8.41
CA TRP A 146 2.42 1.41 9.35
C TRP A 146 0.96 1.39 8.87
N PHE A 147 0.66 2.00 7.73
CA PHE A 147 -0.72 2.25 7.30
C PHE A 147 -1.26 1.13 6.39
N ASP A 148 -2.56 0.89 6.47
CA ASP A 148 -3.32 0.23 5.40
C ASP A 148 -3.41 1.20 4.20
N LEU A 149 -2.45 1.10 3.26
CA LEU A 149 -2.29 2.07 2.18
C LEU A 149 -3.54 2.20 1.29
N PRO A 150 -4.20 1.12 0.82
CA PRO A 150 -5.44 1.26 0.06
C PRO A 150 -6.53 2.04 0.79
N ARG A 151 -6.77 1.72 2.08
CA ARG A 151 -7.75 2.43 2.90
C ARG A 151 -7.35 3.88 3.12
N PHE A 152 -6.09 4.13 3.47
CA PHE A 152 -5.57 5.45 3.72
C PHE A 152 -5.65 6.34 2.48
N TYR A 153 -5.21 5.87 1.31
CA TYR A 153 -5.29 6.64 0.07
C TYR A 153 -6.73 6.95 -0.32
N SER A 154 -7.68 6.05 -0.08
CA SER A 154 -9.12 6.34 -0.26
C SER A 154 -9.55 7.56 0.55
N VAL A 155 -9.20 7.61 1.85
CA VAL A 155 -9.51 8.76 2.71
C VAL A 155 -8.79 10.03 2.26
N VAL A 156 -7.50 9.94 1.89
CA VAL A 156 -6.73 11.07 1.37
C VAL A 156 -7.39 11.66 0.11
N HIS A 157 -7.79 10.84 -0.85
CA HIS A 157 -8.49 11.30 -2.06
C HIS A 157 -9.85 11.94 -1.79
N ARG A 158 -10.54 11.49 -0.74
CA ARG A 158 -11.82 12.06 -0.28
C ARG A 158 -11.62 13.46 0.31
N VAL A 159 -10.70 13.61 1.27
CA VAL A 159 -10.50 14.87 1.97
C VAL A 159 -9.75 15.92 1.15
N LEU A 160 -8.84 15.51 0.24
CA LEU A 160 -8.05 16.46 -0.54
C LEU A 160 -8.94 17.32 -1.44
N ARG A 161 -8.72 18.63 -1.36
CA ARG A 161 -9.33 19.61 -2.25
C ARG A 161 -8.95 19.30 -3.69
N LYS A 162 -9.92 19.17 -4.58
CA LYS A 162 -9.66 18.95 -6.01
C LYS A 162 -9.73 20.28 -6.77
N PRO A 163 -8.85 20.51 -7.76
CA PRO A 163 -7.77 19.63 -8.21
C PRO A 163 -6.42 19.81 -7.48
N ASP A 164 -6.32 20.82 -6.61
CA ASP A 164 -5.01 21.37 -6.20
C ASP A 164 -4.49 20.94 -4.83
N GLY A 165 -5.23 20.08 -4.13
CA GLY A 165 -4.78 19.50 -2.89
C GLY A 165 -3.48 18.71 -3.10
N VAL A 166 -2.62 18.70 -2.11
CA VAL A 166 -1.33 18.00 -2.17
C VAL A 166 -1.28 16.94 -1.09
N PHE A 167 -0.90 15.73 -1.46
CA PHE A 167 -0.45 14.71 -0.51
C PHE A 167 1.06 14.58 -0.58
N ALA A 168 1.71 14.62 0.57
CA ALA A 168 3.16 14.46 0.69
C ALA A 168 3.52 13.48 1.80
N VAL A 169 4.46 12.59 1.49
CA VAL A 169 5.03 11.62 2.41
C VAL A 169 6.54 11.66 2.32
N TRP A 170 7.21 11.67 3.46
CA TRP A 170 8.67 11.71 3.50
C TRP A 170 9.23 10.94 4.69
N GLY A 171 10.50 10.60 4.60
CA GLY A 171 11.24 9.89 5.64
C GLY A 171 12.74 10.12 5.50
N TYR A 172 13.49 9.41 6.33
CA TYR A 172 14.94 9.32 6.29
C TYR A 172 15.36 7.93 6.77
N ASN A 173 16.52 7.46 6.33
CA ASN A 173 17.06 6.15 6.66
C ASN A 173 18.53 6.20 7.09
N ASP A 174 19.38 6.92 6.34
CA ASP A 174 20.84 6.86 6.49
C ASP A 174 21.44 8.16 7.02
N PHE A 175 22.64 8.03 7.58
CA PHE A 175 23.55 9.12 7.92
C PHE A 175 24.68 9.19 6.93
N ASP A 176 25.14 10.41 6.68
CA ASP A 176 26.38 10.70 5.97
C ASP A 176 27.18 11.65 6.84
N ILE A 177 28.18 11.11 7.55
CA ILE A 177 29.01 11.84 8.51
C ILE A 177 30.47 11.81 8.06
N THR A 178 31.04 10.61 8.03
CA THR A 178 32.40 10.31 7.57
C THR A 178 32.46 8.83 7.26
N PRO A 179 33.23 8.37 6.25
CA PRO A 179 33.31 6.97 5.87
C PRO A 179 33.54 5.99 7.03
N GLU A 180 34.37 6.36 8.01
CA GLU A 180 34.70 5.52 9.16
C GLU A 180 33.51 5.38 10.12
N ILE A 181 32.86 6.49 10.48
CA ILE A 181 31.67 6.50 11.34
C ILE A 181 30.51 5.80 10.65
N ASP A 182 30.30 6.06 9.36
CA ASP A 182 29.19 5.49 8.58
C ASP A 182 29.35 3.97 8.46
N ALA A 183 30.58 3.48 8.25
CA ALA A 183 30.87 2.04 8.26
C ALA A 183 30.59 1.40 9.64
N ALA A 184 30.95 2.06 10.74
CA ALA A 184 30.67 1.57 12.09
C ALA A 184 29.17 1.54 12.41
N LEU A 185 28.44 2.60 12.06
CA LEU A 185 26.98 2.67 12.22
C LEU A 185 26.27 1.65 11.33
N LYS A 186 26.76 1.41 10.11
CA LYS A 186 26.26 0.34 9.24
C LYS A 186 26.49 -1.04 9.87
N GLY A 187 27.70 -1.29 10.39
CA GLY A 187 28.01 -2.53 11.08
C GLY A 187 27.05 -2.80 12.25
N PHE A 188 26.76 -1.76 13.05
CA PHE A 188 25.73 -1.84 14.09
C PHE A 188 24.34 -2.10 13.50
N HIS A 189 23.91 -1.33 12.49
CA HIS A 189 22.62 -1.51 11.83
C HIS A 189 22.41 -2.95 11.33
N ASP A 190 23.42 -3.57 10.73
CA ASP A 190 23.34 -4.94 10.22
C ASP A 190 23.01 -5.95 11.35
N THR A 191 23.44 -5.70 12.60
CA THR A 191 23.08 -6.52 13.77
C THR A 191 21.61 -6.40 14.18
N THR A 192 20.96 -5.30 13.80
CA THR A 192 19.56 -5.03 14.15
C THR A 192 18.57 -5.70 13.20
N LEU A 193 19.01 -6.14 12.01
CA LEU A 193 18.17 -6.71 10.95
C LEU A 193 17.19 -7.80 11.42
N PRO A 194 17.57 -8.78 12.28
CA PRO A 194 16.65 -9.83 12.74
C PRO A 194 15.51 -9.37 13.65
N TYR A 195 15.55 -8.12 14.13
CA TYR A 195 14.63 -7.60 15.13
C TYR A 195 13.68 -6.54 14.58
N TRP A 196 13.81 -6.15 13.31
CA TRP A 196 12.89 -5.22 12.68
C TRP A 196 11.55 -5.88 12.34
N ASN A 197 10.50 -5.07 12.31
CA ASN A 197 9.20 -5.46 11.78
C ASN A 197 9.22 -5.35 10.24
N ASP A 198 8.66 -6.33 9.55
CA ASP A 198 8.60 -6.39 8.08
C ASP A 198 7.99 -5.13 7.43
N ASN A 199 7.10 -4.43 8.15
CA ASN A 199 6.47 -3.21 7.67
C ASN A 199 7.47 -2.07 7.42
N ILE A 200 8.65 -2.07 8.07
CA ILE A 200 9.68 -1.01 7.93
C ILE A 200 10.37 -1.01 6.56
N LYS A 201 10.20 -2.06 5.74
CA LYS A 201 10.86 -2.21 4.43
C LYS A 201 10.79 -0.98 3.52
N HIS A 202 9.66 -0.26 3.55
CA HIS A 202 9.45 0.95 2.75
C HIS A 202 10.35 2.11 3.19
N VAL A 203 10.70 2.20 4.48
CA VAL A 203 11.65 3.22 4.95
C VAL A 203 13.07 2.85 4.52
N PHE A 204 13.44 1.57 4.60
CA PHE A 204 14.79 1.11 4.23
C PHE A 204 15.12 1.29 2.76
N ASP A 205 14.16 1.08 1.86
CA ASP A 205 14.35 1.34 0.43
C ASP A 205 14.11 2.79 0.01
N GLY A 206 13.84 3.69 0.97
CA GLY A 206 13.62 5.11 0.73
C GLY A 206 12.31 5.43 0.00
N TYR A 207 11.26 4.63 0.19
CA TYR A 207 9.97 4.68 -0.52
C TYR A 207 10.04 4.36 -2.01
N GLN A 208 11.08 3.66 -2.48
CA GLN A 208 11.16 3.21 -3.87
C GLN A 208 10.06 2.21 -4.22
N SER A 209 9.76 1.26 -3.33
CA SER A 209 8.67 0.28 -3.54
C SER A 209 7.31 0.73 -3.02
N LEU A 210 7.19 1.94 -2.47
CA LEU A 210 5.93 2.44 -1.96
C LEU A 210 5.00 2.81 -3.14
N ALA A 211 3.90 2.07 -3.28
CA ALA A 211 2.84 2.44 -4.23
C ALA A 211 2.33 3.85 -3.90
N PHE A 212 2.28 4.74 -4.88
CA PHE A 212 1.97 6.16 -4.66
C PHE A 212 1.07 6.68 -5.80
N PRO A 213 -0.25 6.45 -5.70
CA PRO A 213 -1.21 6.69 -6.79
C PRO A 213 -1.66 8.16 -6.86
N PHE A 214 -0.70 9.08 -6.94
CA PHE A 214 -0.96 10.51 -7.04
C PHE A 214 -0.22 11.07 -8.25
N GLU A 215 -0.76 12.14 -8.83
CA GLU A 215 -0.17 12.79 -10.00
C GLU A 215 1.16 13.43 -9.64
N ASP A 216 2.18 13.14 -10.44
CA ASP A 216 3.53 13.69 -10.28
C ASP A 216 3.50 15.22 -10.37
N MET A 217 4.06 15.88 -9.35
CA MET A 217 4.17 17.34 -9.25
C MET A 217 5.62 17.82 -9.17
N GLY A 218 6.57 16.96 -9.54
CA GLY A 218 8.01 17.24 -9.57
C GLY A 218 8.71 17.15 -8.21
N LEU A 219 8.04 16.62 -7.18
CA LEU A 219 8.57 16.47 -5.81
C LEU A 219 8.66 14.99 -5.40
N GLY A 220 9.15 14.16 -6.32
CA GLY A 220 9.25 12.71 -6.17
C GLY A 220 7.96 11.98 -6.56
N ARG A 221 8.11 10.80 -7.14
CA ARG A 221 6.99 9.97 -7.64
C ARG A 221 7.24 8.49 -7.38
N GLU A 222 6.21 7.65 -7.55
CA GLU A 222 6.32 6.20 -7.42
C GLU A 222 7.54 5.65 -8.18
N GLY A 223 8.35 4.82 -7.50
CA GLY A 223 9.60 4.27 -8.04
C GLY A 223 10.78 5.25 -8.10
N LYS A 224 10.55 6.57 -8.00
CA LYS A 224 11.59 7.60 -8.02
C LYS A 224 11.34 8.72 -6.99
N PRO A 225 11.56 8.44 -5.70
CA PRO A 225 11.49 9.45 -4.64
C PRO A 225 12.48 10.60 -4.85
N LEU A 226 12.10 11.81 -4.44
CA LEU A 226 13.00 12.95 -4.37
C LEU A 226 13.96 12.73 -3.21
N LYS A 227 15.25 12.59 -3.49
CA LYS A 227 16.30 12.50 -2.46
C LYS A 227 16.69 13.89 -2.00
N VAL A 228 16.82 14.06 -0.68
CA VAL A 228 17.19 15.35 -0.10
C VAL A 228 18.05 15.13 1.12
N ASP A 229 19.16 15.86 1.20
CA ASP A 229 20.02 15.85 2.37
C ASP A 229 19.46 16.80 3.43
N ILE A 230 19.40 16.32 4.68
CA ILE A 230 18.96 17.11 5.84
C ILE A 230 20.18 17.33 6.74
N PRO A 231 20.88 18.48 6.60
CA PRO A 231 22.08 18.77 7.38
C PRO A 231 21.78 18.81 8.88
N LYS A 232 22.68 18.25 9.68
CA LYS A 232 22.52 18.18 11.13
C LYS A 232 23.89 18.18 11.83
N GLN A 233 23.93 18.90 12.96
CA GLN A 233 24.98 18.73 13.95
C GLN A 233 24.60 17.59 14.89
N LEU A 234 25.50 16.62 15.04
CA LEU A 234 25.28 15.39 15.77
C LEU A 234 26.26 15.30 16.94
N SER A 235 25.73 15.10 18.14
CA SER A 235 26.50 14.69 19.31
C SER A 235 26.53 13.17 19.41
N PHE A 236 27.59 12.59 19.98
CA PHE A 236 27.66 11.15 20.20
C PHE A 236 26.52 10.66 21.09
N GLU A 237 26.26 11.37 22.19
CA GLU A 237 25.16 11.06 23.13
C GLU A 237 23.80 11.10 22.43
N GLY A 238 23.58 12.07 21.55
CA GLY A 238 22.36 12.16 20.77
C GLY A 238 22.18 10.96 19.83
N VAL A 239 23.22 10.61 19.06
CA VAL A 239 23.19 9.45 18.15
C VAL A 239 22.96 8.17 18.95
N LEU A 240 23.66 7.97 20.07
CA LEU A 240 23.47 6.82 20.94
C LEU A 240 22.05 6.75 21.52
N GLY A 241 21.50 7.89 21.96
CA GLY A 241 20.12 7.99 22.43
C GLY A 241 19.11 7.62 21.35
N MET A 242 19.36 8.04 20.11
CA MET A 242 18.54 7.67 18.97
C MET A 242 18.65 6.18 18.62
N LEU A 243 19.86 5.60 18.58
CA LEU A 243 20.04 4.15 18.34
C LEU A 243 19.29 3.31 19.40
N LYS A 244 19.36 3.72 20.67
CA LYS A 244 18.61 3.07 21.78
C LYS A 244 17.09 3.11 21.59
N SER A 245 16.58 4.10 20.85
CA SER A 245 15.14 4.26 20.58
C SER A 245 14.64 3.46 19.39
N TRP A 246 15.53 2.86 18.59
CA TRP A 246 15.13 2.05 17.44
C TRP A 246 14.28 0.87 17.90
N SER A 247 13.16 0.64 17.23
CA SER A 247 12.25 -0.45 17.59
C SER A 247 12.97 -1.81 17.60
N ALA A 248 13.89 -2.04 16.66
CA ALA A 248 14.69 -3.26 16.63
C ALA A 248 15.59 -3.43 17.87
N VAL A 249 16.17 -2.35 18.40
CA VAL A 249 17.00 -2.40 19.62
C VAL A 249 16.14 -2.68 20.85
N VAL A 250 14.96 -2.07 20.93
CA VAL A 250 13.98 -2.35 21.98
C VAL A 250 13.53 -3.81 21.92
N THR A 251 13.14 -4.30 20.74
CA THR A 251 12.72 -5.69 20.53
C THR A 251 13.84 -6.70 20.81
N ALA A 252 15.09 -6.40 20.44
CA ALA A 252 16.23 -7.25 20.79
C ALA A 252 16.39 -7.36 22.30
N LYS A 253 16.30 -6.23 23.01
CA LYS A 253 16.39 -6.18 24.47
C LYS A 253 15.26 -6.94 25.15
N GLU A 254 14.03 -6.83 24.65
CA GLU A 254 12.88 -7.61 25.12
C GLU A 254 13.09 -9.12 24.92
N LYS A 255 13.83 -9.52 23.88
CA LYS A 255 14.26 -10.90 23.62
C LYS A 255 15.53 -11.31 24.37
N GLY A 256 16.01 -10.48 25.30
CA GLY A 256 17.20 -10.76 26.11
C GLY A 256 18.54 -10.52 25.43
N VAL A 257 18.56 -9.82 24.29
CA VAL A 257 19.79 -9.49 23.55
C VAL A 257 20.09 -8.00 23.68
N ASP A 258 21.22 -7.66 24.30
CA ASP A 258 21.69 -6.28 24.37
C ASP A 258 22.61 -5.95 23.19
N LEU A 259 22.03 -5.36 22.14
CA LEU A 259 22.78 -4.97 20.93
C LEU A 259 23.69 -3.76 21.16
N LEU A 260 23.42 -2.94 22.19
CA LEU A 260 24.21 -1.75 22.54
C LEU A 260 24.91 -1.96 23.89
N CYS A 261 25.55 -3.13 24.03
CA CYS A 261 26.38 -3.42 25.19
C CYS A 261 27.60 -2.49 25.26
N GLU A 262 28.25 -2.44 26.43
CA GLU A 262 29.35 -1.51 26.73
C GLU A 262 30.46 -1.53 25.67
N SER A 263 30.90 -2.72 25.23
CA SER A 263 31.95 -2.85 24.21
C SER A 263 31.56 -2.28 22.84
N VAL A 264 30.28 -2.40 22.44
CA VAL A 264 29.78 -1.80 21.20
C VAL A 264 29.75 -0.28 21.32
N VAL A 265 29.31 0.24 22.46
CA VAL A 265 29.27 1.69 22.72
C VAL A 265 30.68 2.29 22.73
N GLU A 266 31.65 1.64 23.40
CA GLU A 266 33.06 2.05 23.41
C GLU A 266 33.68 2.04 22.00
N GLY A 267 33.36 1.01 21.21
CA GLY A 267 33.78 0.92 19.81
C GLY A 267 33.24 2.07 18.98
N LEU A 268 31.94 2.37 19.09
CA LEU A 268 31.32 3.51 18.41
C LEU A 268 31.91 4.84 18.89
N GLU A 269 32.17 5.03 20.18
CA GLU A 269 32.78 6.27 20.72
C GLU A 269 34.20 6.46 20.21
N THR A 270 34.98 5.38 20.11
CA THR A 270 36.35 5.39 19.59
C THR A 270 36.35 5.86 18.14
N VAL A 271 35.51 5.28 17.28
CA VAL A 271 35.37 5.69 15.87
C VAL A 271 34.84 7.12 15.77
N TRP A 272 33.94 7.52 16.67
CA TRP A 272 33.44 8.88 16.76
C TRP A 272 34.53 9.91 17.11
N GLY A 273 35.63 9.48 17.75
CA GLY A 273 36.73 10.32 18.21
C GLY A 273 36.48 10.97 19.59
N GLY A 274 35.62 10.36 20.41
CA GLY A 274 35.28 10.79 21.77
C GLY A 274 33.91 11.47 21.89
N SER A 275 33.20 11.17 22.98
CA SER A 275 31.80 11.57 23.24
C SER A 275 31.50 13.07 23.16
N LYS A 276 32.47 13.93 23.46
CA LYS A 276 32.31 15.39 23.45
C LYS A 276 32.40 16.02 22.05
N ARG A 277 32.81 15.27 21.02
CA ARG A 277 32.95 15.82 19.66
C ARG A 277 31.59 15.93 18.98
N ILE A 278 31.33 17.12 18.43
CA ILE A 278 30.22 17.34 17.52
C ILE A 278 30.66 17.02 16.10
N ARG A 279 29.86 16.22 15.39
CA ARG A 279 30.03 15.91 13.98
C ARG A 279 29.01 16.67 13.15
N HIS A 280 29.40 17.04 11.95
CA HIS A 280 28.48 17.59 10.95
C HIS A 280 28.22 16.47 9.96
N GLY A 281 26.95 16.22 9.68
CA GLY A 281 26.54 15.24 8.69
C GLY A 281 25.19 15.62 8.10
N ALA A 282 24.66 14.73 7.29
CA ALA A 282 23.31 14.85 6.76
C ALA A 282 22.55 13.54 6.92
N TYR A 283 21.26 13.65 7.24
CA TYR A 283 20.35 12.53 7.02
C TYR A 283 20.01 12.46 5.54
N LYS A 284 20.00 11.25 4.98
CA LYS A 284 19.49 11.00 3.63
C LYS A 284 17.98 10.89 3.71
N GLY A 285 17.33 12.00 3.40
CA GLY A 285 15.88 12.11 3.32
C GLY A 285 15.36 11.73 1.94
N PHE A 286 14.08 11.35 1.90
CA PHE A 286 13.36 11.04 0.67
C PHE A 286 11.92 11.51 0.78
N MET A 287 11.34 11.97 -0.33
CA MET A 287 9.98 12.49 -0.41
C MET A 287 9.26 11.97 -1.65
N LEU A 288 7.96 11.73 -1.49
CA LEU A 288 6.98 11.59 -2.55
C LEU A 288 5.89 12.63 -2.31
N ALA A 289 5.53 13.40 -3.32
CA ALA A 289 4.39 14.28 -3.23
C ALA A 289 3.63 14.30 -4.57
N GLY A 290 2.31 14.36 -4.47
CA GLY A 290 1.46 14.35 -5.65
C GLY A 290 0.10 14.98 -5.41
N LYS A 291 -0.57 15.30 -6.52
CA LYS A 291 -1.94 15.81 -6.53
C LYS A 291 -2.95 14.67 -6.67
N PRO A 292 -4.19 14.81 -6.17
CA PRO A 292 -5.23 13.83 -6.46
C PRO A 292 -5.48 13.83 -7.97
N HIS A 293 -5.59 12.66 -8.58
CA HIS A 293 -6.08 12.60 -9.95
C HIS A 293 -7.47 13.25 -10.03
N LEU A 294 -7.71 14.04 -11.07
CA LEU A 294 -9.06 14.57 -11.37
C LEU A 294 -10.11 13.44 -11.49
N ASP A 295 -9.63 12.22 -11.84
CA ASP A 295 -10.38 10.96 -11.94
C ASP A 295 -10.09 9.98 -10.76
N ALA A 296 -9.61 10.46 -9.59
CA ALA A 296 -9.07 9.65 -8.48
C ALA A 296 -10.00 8.61 -7.80
N THR A 297 -11.19 8.36 -8.34
CA THR A 297 -11.88 7.08 -8.10
C THR A 297 -11.19 5.91 -8.83
N ARG A 298 -10.14 6.16 -9.61
CA ARG A 298 -9.28 5.19 -10.29
C ARG A 298 -7.86 5.18 -9.72
N ASN A 299 -7.38 3.99 -9.36
CA ASN A 299 -5.95 3.57 -9.26
C ASN A 299 -5.39 3.30 -7.86
N SER A 300 -5.48 2.03 -7.45
CA SER A 300 -4.36 1.33 -6.80
C SER A 300 -4.43 -0.19 -7.10
N MET A 301 -5.61 -0.70 -7.48
CA MET A 301 -5.75 -1.99 -8.18
C MET A 301 -5.93 -1.86 -9.69
N ALA A 302 -6.62 -0.82 -10.20
CA ALA A 302 -6.92 -0.67 -11.63
C ALA A 302 -5.66 -0.48 -12.51
N GLY A 303 -4.68 0.31 -12.06
CA GLY A 303 -3.47 0.61 -12.85
C GLY A 303 -2.59 -0.60 -13.21
N LEU A 304 -2.59 -1.65 -12.40
CA LEU A 304 -1.89 -2.93 -12.70
C LEU A 304 -2.53 -3.69 -13.86
N PHE A 305 -3.82 -3.49 -14.12
CA PHE A 305 -4.59 -4.21 -15.14
C PHE A 305 -4.87 -3.38 -16.40
N ASP A 306 -4.63 -2.06 -16.36
CA ASP A 306 -4.95 -1.15 -17.46
C ASP A 306 -3.88 -1.18 -18.59
N LYS A 307 -2.60 -1.43 -18.28
CA LYS A 307 -1.51 -1.40 -19.28
C LYS A 307 -1.40 -2.66 -20.15
N GLN A 308 -2.03 -3.77 -19.78
CA GLN A 308 -1.87 -5.08 -20.43
C GLN A 308 -3.18 -5.81 -20.70
N ALA A 309 -4.33 -5.15 -20.55
CA ALA A 309 -5.63 -5.76 -20.70
C ALA A 309 -5.76 -6.57 -22.01
N HIS A 310 -5.28 -6.04 -23.15
CA HIS A 310 -5.43 -6.70 -24.45
C HIS A 310 -4.66 -8.04 -24.55
N ASP A 311 -3.37 -8.05 -24.20
CA ASP A 311 -2.51 -9.24 -24.26
C ASP A 311 -2.86 -10.27 -23.17
N TYR A 312 -3.29 -9.78 -21.99
CA TYR A 312 -3.78 -10.61 -20.89
C TYR A 312 -5.02 -11.43 -21.28
N LEU A 313 -5.86 -10.88 -22.15
CA LEU A 313 -7.15 -11.46 -22.53
C LEU A 313 -7.05 -12.49 -23.66
N ALA A 314 -6.22 -12.25 -24.67
CA ALA A 314 -6.07 -13.17 -25.81
C ALA A 314 -5.51 -14.54 -25.41
N ALA A 315 -4.64 -14.57 -24.37
CA ALA A 315 -3.92 -15.76 -23.99
C ALA A 315 -4.64 -16.65 -22.95
N ARG A 316 -5.69 -16.17 -22.29
CA ARG A 316 -6.36 -16.91 -21.20
C ARG A 316 -7.44 -17.87 -21.70
N PRO A 317 -7.65 -19.02 -21.04
CA PRO A 317 -8.69 -19.96 -21.41
C PRO A 317 -10.09 -19.41 -21.14
N THR A 318 -11.00 -19.63 -22.07
CA THR A 318 -12.44 -19.44 -21.81
C THR A 318 -13.00 -20.59 -20.97
N TYR A 319 -13.95 -20.29 -20.09
CA TYR A 319 -14.60 -21.28 -19.23
C TYR A 319 -15.51 -22.22 -20.04
N PRO A 320 -15.55 -23.53 -19.71
CA PRO A 320 -16.46 -24.47 -20.36
C PRO A 320 -17.94 -24.11 -20.10
N PRO A 321 -18.82 -24.16 -21.12
CA PRO A 321 -20.25 -23.86 -20.95
C PRO A 321 -20.94 -24.71 -19.88
N HIS A 322 -20.54 -25.97 -19.73
CA HIS A 322 -21.17 -26.88 -18.76
C HIS A 322 -21.03 -26.44 -17.30
N TRP A 323 -20.06 -25.58 -16.95
CA TRP A 323 -19.95 -25.05 -15.58
C TRP A 323 -21.15 -24.20 -15.20
N PHE A 324 -21.69 -23.43 -16.15
CA PHE A 324 -22.86 -22.59 -15.93
C PHE A 324 -24.14 -23.45 -15.89
N SER A 325 -24.19 -24.52 -16.69
CA SER A 325 -25.25 -25.54 -16.61
C SER A 325 -25.27 -26.31 -15.29
N LEU A 326 -24.13 -26.43 -14.58
CA LEU A 326 -24.10 -27.01 -13.23
C LEU A 326 -24.75 -26.06 -12.20
N LEU A 327 -24.60 -24.75 -12.35
CA LEU A 327 -25.09 -23.75 -11.40
C LEU A 327 -26.58 -23.46 -11.55
N ALA A 328 -27.07 -23.36 -12.80
CA ALA A 328 -28.44 -22.94 -13.09
C ALA A 328 -29.53 -23.76 -12.38
N PRO A 329 -29.44 -25.09 -12.21
CA PRO A 329 -30.44 -25.87 -11.48
C PRO A 329 -30.56 -25.55 -9.98
N HIS A 330 -29.55 -24.90 -9.39
CA HIS A 330 -29.55 -24.60 -7.95
C HIS A 330 -30.23 -23.27 -7.60
N THR A 331 -30.54 -22.44 -8.60
CA THR A 331 -31.28 -21.18 -8.44
C THR A 331 -32.77 -21.39 -8.74
N SER A 332 -33.66 -20.86 -7.90
CA SER A 332 -35.12 -21.04 -8.08
C SER A 332 -35.72 -20.19 -9.19
N SER A 333 -34.98 -19.20 -9.68
CA SER A 333 -35.34 -18.35 -10.80
C SER A 333 -34.06 -17.97 -11.56
N HIS A 334 -34.23 -17.49 -12.78
CA HIS A 334 -33.16 -17.10 -13.68
C HIS A 334 -33.32 -15.65 -14.17
N SER A 335 -33.86 -14.78 -13.32
CA SER A 335 -34.14 -13.39 -13.68
C SER A 335 -32.87 -12.55 -13.73
N ARG A 336 -32.01 -12.64 -12.71
CA ARG A 336 -30.84 -11.76 -12.60
C ARG A 336 -29.63 -12.46 -12.02
N ALA A 337 -28.49 -12.32 -12.68
CA ALA A 337 -27.19 -12.68 -12.14
C ALA A 337 -26.29 -11.43 -11.95
N TRP A 338 -25.30 -11.55 -11.07
CA TRP A 338 -24.26 -10.55 -10.87
C TRP A 338 -22.87 -11.20 -11.02
N ASP A 339 -22.11 -10.77 -12.02
CA ASP A 339 -20.72 -11.20 -12.22
C ASP A 339 -19.75 -10.14 -11.71
N ILE A 340 -19.00 -10.46 -10.66
CA ILE A 340 -18.10 -9.55 -9.95
C ILE A 340 -16.67 -9.71 -10.47
N ALA A 341 -15.98 -8.59 -10.69
CA ALA A 341 -14.67 -8.53 -11.34
C ALA A 341 -14.71 -9.20 -12.71
N THR A 342 -15.71 -8.78 -13.50
CA THR A 342 -16.05 -9.39 -14.79
C THR A 342 -14.96 -9.20 -15.85
N GLY A 343 -14.04 -8.25 -15.64
CA GLY A 343 -13.06 -7.82 -16.64
C GLY A 343 -13.77 -7.36 -17.91
N ASN A 344 -13.53 -8.05 -19.02
CA ASN A 344 -14.19 -7.81 -20.30
C ASN A 344 -15.43 -8.70 -20.54
N GLY A 345 -15.92 -9.39 -19.52
CA GLY A 345 -17.18 -10.14 -19.56
C GLY A 345 -17.10 -11.61 -19.94
N GLN A 346 -15.93 -12.28 -19.80
CA GLN A 346 -15.78 -13.68 -20.20
C GLN A 346 -16.77 -14.62 -19.51
N ALA A 347 -16.93 -14.47 -18.19
CA ALA A 347 -17.89 -15.25 -17.41
C ALA A 347 -19.32 -14.70 -17.61
N ALA A 348 -19.52 -13.38 -17.48
CA ALA A 348 -20.82 -12.73 -17.65
C ALA A 348 -21.58 -13.14 -18.92
N ILE A 349 -20.90 -13.26 -20.06
CA ILE A 349 -21.55 -13.65 -21.33
C ILE A 349 -22.07 -15.09 -21.26
N ALA A 350 -21.28 -16.01 -20.70
CA ALA A 350 -21.70 -17.40 -20.55
C ALA A 350 -22.81 -17.55 -19.50
N VAL A 351 -22.76 -16.77 -18.41
CA VAL A 351 -23.87 -16.67 -17.44
C VAL A 351 -25.13 -16.17 -18.14
N ALA A 352 -25.00 -15.20 -19.04
CA ALA A 352 -26.13 -14.62 -19.73
C ALA A 352 -26.91 -15.65 -20.56
N GLU A 353 -26.31 -16.78 -20.96
CA GLU A 353 -27.06 -17.86 -21.63
C GLU A 353 -28.15 -18.49 -20.76
N HIS A 354 -28.00 -18.43 -19.44
CA HIS A 354 -28.93 -19.03 -18.49
C HIS A 354 -29.83 -18.02 -17.79
N TYR A 355 -29.43 -16.74 -17.72
CA TYR A 355 -30.15 -15.70 -16.97
C TYR A 355 -30.66 -14.57 -17.89
N GLN A 356 -31.84 -14.02 -17.57
CA GLN A 356 -32.47 -12.96 -18.39
C GLN A 356 -31.67 -11.67 -18.39
N GLN A 357 -31.01 -11.36 -17.27
CA GLN A 357 -30.14 -10.20 -17.13
C GLN A 357 -28.89 -10.57 -16.32
N VAL A 358 -27.73 -10.10 -16.76
CA VAL A 358 -26.48 -10.14 -16.01
C VAL A 358 -26.01 -8.73 -15.76
N ILE A 359 -25.80 -8.38 -14.50
CA ILE A 359 -25.07 -7.17 -14.14
C ILE A 359 -23.62 -7.59 -13.97
N ALA A 360 -22.73 -7.00 -14.75
CA ALA A 360 -21.32 -7.38 -14.79
C ALA A 360 -20.51 -6.18 -14.30
N THR A 361 -19.81 -6.32 -13.17
CA THR A 361 -19.14 -5.20 -12.51
C THR A 361 -17.65 -5.39 -12.45
N ASP A 362 -16.93 -4.28 -12.59
CA ASP A 362 -15.48 -4.25 -12.39
C ASP A 362 -15.06 -2.91 -11.77
N VAL A 363 -13.92 -2.92 -11.08
CA VAL A 363 -13.28 -1.72 -10.54
C VAL A 363 -12.50 -0.97 -11.62
N SER A 364 -12.10 -1.63 -12.72
CA SER A 364 -11.44 -1.01 -13.87
C SER A 364 -12.45 -0.65 -14.95
N GLN A 365 -12.66 0.67 -15.15
CA GLN A 365 -13.42 1.15 -16.31
C GLN A 365 -12.77 0.74 -17.63
N ALA A 366 -11.44 0.65 -17.69
CA ALA A 366 -10.73 0.30 -18.92
C ALA A 366 -11.06 -1.13 -19.36
N GLN A 367 -11.13 -2.07 -18.41
CA GLN A 367 -11.59 -3.44 -18.68
C GLN A 367 -13.03 -3.47 -19.22
N LEU A 368 -13.93 -2.71 -18.59
CA LEU A 368 -15.33 -2.61 -19.04
C LEU A 368 -15.48 -2.01 -20.44
N LYS A 369 -14.62 -1.05 -20.82
CA LYS A 369 -14.60 -0.48 -22.18
C LYS A 369 -14.20 -1.50 -23.25
N LEU A 370 -13.41 -2.52 -22.87
CA LEU A 370 -13.01 -3.62 -23.75
C LEU A 370 -14.00 -4.80 -23.70
N ALA A 371 -15.06 -4.70 -22.90
CA ALA A 371 -16.04 -5.75 -22.75
C ALA A 371 -16.82 -5.97 -24.04
N LYS A 372 -17.07 -7.25 -24.37
CA LYS A 372 -17.85 -7.60 -25.55
C LYS A 372 -19.32 -7.23 -25.32
N PRO A 373 -19.94 -6.40 -26.16
CA PRO A 373 -21.36 -6.07 -26.02
C PRO A 373 -22.23 -7.33 -26.05
N HIS A 374 -23.22 -7.39 -25.17
CA HIS A 374 -24.19 -8.49 -25.15
C HIS A 374 -25.57 -7.98 -24.69
N PRO A 375 -26.68 -8.34 -25.36
CA PRO A 375 -28.00 -7.74 -25.11
C PRO A 375 -28.55 -7.98 -23.69
N ARG A 376 -28.09 -9.05 -23.03
CA ARG A 376 -28.48 -9.40 -21.65
C ARG A 376 -27.45 -8.99 -20.59
N VAL A 377 -26.29 -8.45 -20.97
CA VAL A 377 -25.23 -8.07 -20.02
C VAL A 377 -25.15 -6.56 -19.90
N ARG A 378 -25.27 -6.04 -18.67
CA ARG A 378 -25.06 -4.64 -18.33
C ARG A 378 -23.75 -4.48 -17.58
N TYR A 379 -22.76 -3.90 -18.25
CA TYR A 379 -21.46 -3.59 -17.66
C TYR A 379 -21.51 -2.30 -16.85
N LEU A 380 -21.17 -2.36 -15.55
CA LEU A 380 -21.20 -1.21 -14.65
C LEU A 380 -19.86 -1.06 -13.91
N HIS A 381 -19.38 0.17 -13.82
CA HIS A 381 -18.20 0.49 -13.03
C HIS A 381 -18.56 0.58 -11.56
N THR A 382 -17.87 -0.19 -10.73
CA THR A 382 -18.03 -0.21 -9.27
C THR A 382 -16.71 0.19 -8.62
N PRO A 383 -16.43 1.50 -8.46
CA PRO A 383 -15.21 1.95 -7.81
C PRO A 383 -15.18 1.50 -6.35
N LEU A 384 -13.99 1.36 -5.76
CA LEU A 384 -13.83 0.93 -4.36
C LEU A 384 -14.44 1.91 -3.34
N SER A 385 -14.66 3.16 -3.75
CA SER A 385 -15.31 4.22 -2.98
C SER A 385 -16.83 4.05 -2.88
N LEU A 386 -17.44 3.17 -3.67
CA LEU A 386 -18.88 2.92 -3.62
C LEU A 386 -19.23 2.30 -2.26
N SER A 387 -20.23 2.86 -1.57
CA SER A 387 -20.72 2.30 -0.32
C SER A 387 -21.44 0.96 -0.57
N ASP A 388 -21.58 0.15 0.48
CA ASP A 388 -22.26 -1.14 0.37
C ASP A 388 -23.75 -0.96 0.00
N ASP A 389 -24.40 0.09 0.48
CA ASP A 389 -25.81 0.39 0.17
C ASP A 389 -25.98 0.83 -1.29
N GLU A 390 -25.12 1.72 -1.78
CA GLU A 390 -25.11 2.13 -3.19
C GLU A 390 -24.84 0.93 -4.10
N LEU A 391 -23.90 0.05 -3.71
CA LEU A 391 -23.61 -1.17 -4.46
C LEU A 391 -24.85 -2.08 -4.51
N VAL A 392 -25.48 -2.37 -3.37
CA VAL A 392 -26.69 -3.19 -3.31
C VAL A 392 -27.79 -2.60 -4.20
N GLN A 393 -28.04 -1.29 -4.12
CA GLN A 393 -29.03 -0.62 -4.97
C GLN A 393 -28.68 -0.71 -6.46
N LEU A 394 -27.41 -0.51 -6.82
CA LEU A 394 -26.93 -0.58 -8.20
C LEU A 394 -27.15 -1.97 -8.82
N ILE A 395 -26.95 -3.04 -8.04
CA ILE A 395 -27.15 -4.43 -8.47
C ILE A 395 -28.65 -4.79 -8.52
N GLY A 396 -29.50 -4.18 -7.70
CA GLY A 396 -30.93 -4.45 -7.75
C GLY A 396 -31.71 -4.39 -6.46
N GLY A 397 -31.06 -4.03 -5.37
CA GLY A 397 -31.61 -4.08 -4.02
C GLY A 397 -31.40 -5.44 -3.35
N GLU A 398 -31.85 -5.50 -2.10
CA GLU A 398 -31.83 -6.70 -1.26
C GLU A 398 -32.65 -7.84 -1.92
N ASN A 399 -32.19 -9.09 -1.75
CA ASN A 399 -32.89 -10.31 -2.20
C ASN A 399 -33.28 -10.34 -3.71
N SER A 400 -32.53 -9.64 -4.55
CA SER A 400 -32.89 -9.41 -5.96
C SER A 400 -32.14 -10.31 -6.95
N VAL A 401 -31.03 -10.94 -6.55
CA VAL A 401 -30.09 -11.65 -7.43
C VAL A 401 -30.19 -13.16 -7.24
N ASP A 402 -30.34 -13.90 -8.33
CA ASP A 402 -30.42 -15.36 -8.34
C ASP A 402 -29.04 -16.02 -8.27
N LEU A 403 -28.06 -15.50 -9.01
CA LEU A 403 -26.70 -16.03 -9.06
C LEU A 403 -25.68 -14.90 -8.91
N VAL A 404 -24.70 -15.07 -8.04
CA VAL A 404 -23.52 -14.21 -7.96
C VAL A 404 -22.29 -15.03 -8.33
N THR A 405 -21.47 -14.51 -9.24
CA THR A 405 -20.23 -15.17 -9.72
C THR A 405 -19.00 -14.34 -9.44
N VAL A 406 -17.89 -14.99 -9.05
CA VAL A 406 -16.54 -14.41 -9.06
C VAL A 406 -15.61 -15.38 -9.79
N ALA A 407 -15.15 -14.99 -10.97
CA ALA A 407 -14.27 -15.80 -11.81
C ALA A 407 -12.82 -15.33 -11.68
N GLN A 408 -11.95 -16.18 -11.11
CA GLN A 408 -10.50 -15.97 -10.99
C GLN A 408 -10.05 -14.78 -10.12
N ALA A 409 -10.97 -14.08 -9.43
CA ALA A 409 -10.64 -12.83 -8.72
C ALA A 409 -10.83 -12.84 -7.19
N LEU A 410 -11.39 -13.90 -6.60
CA LEU A 410 -11.82 -13.88 -5.18
C LEU A 410 -10.70 -13.50 -4.20
N HIS A 411 -9.46 -13.89 -4.49
CA HIS A 411 -8.29 -13.63 -3.66
C HIS A 411 -7.89 -12.15 -3.58
N TRP A 412 -8.46 -11.27 -4.39
CA TRP A 412 -8.25 -9.82 -4.33
C TRP A 412 -9.21 -9.10 -3.39
N PHE A 413 -10.29 -9.77 -2.94
CA PHE A 413 -11.36 -9.12 -2.19
C PHE A 413 -11.13 -9.13 -0.68
N HIS A 414 -11.65 -8.10 -0.01
CA HIS A 414 -11.91 -8.13 1.42
C HIS A 414 -13.14 -8.99 1.70
N LEU A 415 -12.92 -10.29 1.97
CA LEU A 415 -13.97 -11.32 2.01
C LEU A 415 -15.12 -11.02 2.97
N PRO A 416 -14.92 -10.56 4.22
CA PRO A 416 -16.05 -10.25 5.11
C PRO A 416 -17.01 -9.20 4.53
N ARG A 417 -16.46 -8.16 3.88
CA ARG A 417 -17.25 -7.11 3.22
C ARG A 417 -17.99 -7.67 2.00
N LEU A 418 -17.28 -8.41 1.15
CA LEU A 418 -17.87 -9.05 -0.02
C LEU A 418 -19.03 -9.96 0.39
N TYR A 419 -18.83 -10.83 1.37
CA TYR A 419 -19.85 -11.78 1.82
C TYR A 419 -21.06 -11.08 2.44
N SER A 420 -20.87 -9.95 3.13
CA SER A 420 -21.97 -9.11 3.60
C SER A 420 -22.86 -8.64 2.43
N VAL A 421 -22.25 -8.04 1.41
CA VAL A 421 -22.98 -7.55 0.22
C VAL A 421 -23.63 -8.70 -0.56
N VAL A 422 -22.91 -9.80 -0.76
CA VAL A 422 -23.43 -10.99 -1.45
C VAL A 422 -24.66 -11.56 -0.73
N ASN A 423 -24.61 -11.68 0.60
CA ASN A 423 -25.76 -12.16 1.38
C ASN A 423 -26.98 -11.21 1.32
N ARG A 424 -26.74 -9.90 1.19
CA ARG A 424 -27.77 -8.88 1.04
C ARG A 424 -28.48 -9.00 -0.31
N VAL A 425 -27.72 -9.07 -1.40
CA VAL A 425 -28.31 -9.10 -2.77
C VAL A 425 -28.89 -10.46 -3.14
N LEU A 426 -28.38 -11.57 -2.61
CA LEU A 426 -28.83 -12.91 -2.98
C LEU A 426 -30.27 -13.15 -2.55
N ARG A 427 -31.07 -13.67 -3.49
CA ARG A 427 -32.47 -14.02 -3.28
C ARG A 427 -32.58 -15.15 -2.28
N LYS A 428 -33.16 -14.91 -1.11
CA LYS A 428 -33.41 -16.00 -0.14
C LYS A 428 -34.67 -16.79 -0.51
N PRO A 429 -34.69 -18.13 -0.32
CA PRO A 429 -33.61 -18.96 0.22
C PRO A 429 -32.67 -19.57 -0.85
N ASN A 430 -32.87 -19.29 -2.14
CA ASN A 430 -32.32 -20.10 -3.24
C ASN A 430 -31.27 -19.43 -4.13
N GLY A 431 -30.83 -18.23 -3.78
CA GLY A 431 -29.76 -17.52 -4.45
C GLY A 431 -28.43 -18.25 -4.23
N VAL A 432 -27.61 -18.34 -5.27
CA VAL A 432 -26.33 -19.06 -5.23
C VAL A 432 -25.18 -18.08 -5.37
N PHE A 433 -24.18 -18.22 -4.50
CA PHE A 433 -22.86 -17.63 -4.71
C PHE A 433 -21.92 -18.71 -5.24
N ALA A 434 -21.29 -18.47 -6.39
CA ALA A 434 -20.34 -19.38 -7.01
C ALA A 434 -19.03 -18.66 -7.32
N VAL A 435 -17.92 -19.26 -6.89
CA VAL A 435 -16.58 -18.73 -7.11
C VAL A 435 -15.72 -19.83 -7.70
N TRP A 436 -14.90 -19.47 -8.68
CA TRP A 436 -13.99 -20.45 -9.28
C TRP A 436 -12.67 -19.80 -9.68
N GLY A 437 -11.68 -20.66 -9.85
CA GLY A 437 -10.37 -20.28 -10.34
C GLY A 437 -9.75 -21.42 -11.12
N TYR A 438 -8.64 -21.12 -11.76
CA TYR A 438 -7.74 -22.13 -12.29
C TYR A 438 -6.31 -21.76 -11.93
N ASN A 439 -5.52 -22.77 -11.62
CA ASN A 439 -4.09 -22.66 -11.39
C ASN A 439 -3.39 -23.82 -12.07
N GLY A 440 -2.18 -23.57 -12.57
CA GLY A 440 -1.43 -24.58 -13.31
C GLY A 440 -2.13 -25.07 -14.59
N LEU A 441 -1.38 -25.88 -15.32
CA LEU A 441 -1.83 -26.56 -16.53
C LEU A 441 -1.03 -27.85 -16.67
N THR A 442 -1.59 -28.83 -17.37
CA THR A 442 -0.92 -30.11 -17.68
C THR A 442 -0.95 -30.40 -19.17
N VAL A 443 0.16 -30.87 -19.71
CA VAL A 443 0.36 -31.19 -21.14
C VAL A 443 0.95 -32.59 -21.29
N THR A 444 2.22 -32.76 -20.93
CA THR A 444 2.94 -34.04 -20.84
C THR A 444 3.94 -33.96 -19.68
N PRO A 445 4.40 -35.08 -19.09
CA PRO A 445 5.34 -35.05 -17.98
C PRO A 445 6.60 -34.22 -18.24
N GLU A 446 7.12 -34.24 -19.47
CA GLU A 446 8.34 -33.51 -19.87
C GLU A 446 8.10 -31.99 -19.91
N ILE A 447 6.99 -31.58 -20.55
CA ILE A 447 6.59 -30.16 -20.64
C ILE A 447 6.22 -29.63 -19.25
N ASP A 448 5.47 -30.41 -18.47
CA ASP A 448 5.03 -30.04 -17.13
C ASP A 448 6.22 -29.81 -16.19
N ALA A 449 7.27 -30.64 -16.29
CA ALA A 449 8.51 -30.45 -15.54
C ALA A 449 9.24 -29.15 -15.93
N ALA A 450 9.29 -28.82 -17.23
CA ALA A 450 9.87 -27.57 -17.70
C ALA A 450 9.08 -26.34 -17.22
N PHE A 451 7.75 -26.41 -17.31
CA PHE A 451 6.86 -25.33 -16.86
C PHE A 451 6.93 -25.15 -15.35
N LYS A 452 7.07 -26.23 -14.59
CA LYS A 452 7.30 -26.15 -13.15
C LYS A 452 8.59 -25.40 -12.82
N ARG A 453 9.71 -25.73 -13.48
CA ARG A 453 10.98 -25.02 -13.27
C ARG A 453 10.84 -23.52 -13.52
N PHE A 454 10.20 -23.15 -14.63
CA PHE A 454 9.91 -21.74 -14.91
C PHE A 454 9.00 -21.12 -13.84
N HIS A 455 7.88 -21.77 -13.50
CA HIS A 455 6.96 -21.30 -12.46
C HIS A 455 7.66 -21.06 -11.12
N ASP A 456 8.55 -21.95 -10.69
CA ASP A 456 9.29 -21.81 -9.43
C ASP A 456 10.12 -20.51 -9.39
N THR A 457 10.63 -20.03 -10.54
CA THR A 457 11.33 -18.73 -10.63
C THR A 457 10.40 -17.52 -10.43
N THR A 458 9.09 -17.69 -10.66
CA THR A 458 8.11 -16.60 -10.53
C THR A 458 7.66 -16.40 -9.08
N ILE A 459 7.86 -17.38 -8.19
CA ILE A 459 7.39 -17.40 -6.80
C ILE A 459 7.70 -16.10 -6.04
N PRO A 460 8.93 -15.54 -6.07
CA PRO A 460 9.28 -14.33 -5.31
C PRO A 460 8.55 -13.06 -5.75
N TYR A 461 7.89 -13.07 -6.91
CA TYR A 461 7.28 -11.89 -7.52
C TYR A 461 5.75 -11.89 -7.44
N TRP A 462 5.13 -12.98 -6.93
CA TRP A 462 3.70 -12.99 -6.67
C TRP A 462 3.35 -12.19 -5.42
N LYS A 463 2.15 -11.60 -5.41
CA LYS A 463 1.58 -10.99 -4.21
C LYS A 463 1.08 -12.08 -3.26
N GLU A 464 1.19 -11.82 -1.97
CA GLU A 464 0.86 -12.77 -0.90
C GLU A 464 -0.55 -13.36 -1.04
N ASN A 465 -1.53 -12.56 -1.43
CA ASN A 465 -2.92 -12.98 -1.54
C ASN A 465 -3.15 -14.02 -2.65
N VAL A 466 -2.28 -14.13 -3.65
CA VAL A 466 -2.36 -15.16 -4.72
C VAL A 466 -2.16 -16.57 -4.16
N LYS A 467 -1.56 -16.73 -2.97
CA LYS A 467 -1.45 -18.02 -2.27
C LYS A 467 -2.79 -18.76 -2.14
N HIS A 468 -3.88 -18.01 -1.99
CA HIS A 468 -5.22 -18.59 -1.91
C HIS A 468 -5.64 -19.22 -3.23
N LEU A 469 -5.32 -18.59 -4.37
CA LEU A 469 -5.56 -19.16 -5.70
C LEU A 469 -4.72 -20.42 -5.92
N PHE A 470 -3.44 -20.41 -5.52
CA PHE A 470 -2.55 -21.58 -5.61
C PHE A 470 -2.99 -22.72 -4.70
N ALA A 471 -3.64 -22.42 -3.59
CA ALA A 471 -4.24 -23.40 -2.70
C ALA A 471 -5.66 -23.84 -3.15
N ASP A 472 -6.08 -23.52 -4.37
CA ASP A 472 -7.42 -23.83 -4.90
C ASP A 472 -8.59 -23.25 -4.09
N TYR A 473 -8.37 -22.11 -3.42
CA TYR A 473 -9.27 -21.52 -2.40
C TYR A 473 -9.56 -22.42 -1.19
N ARG A 474 -8.82 -23.52 -0.99
CA ARG A 474 -9.01 -24.43 0.16
C ARG A 474 -8.83 -23.74 1.51
N THR A 475 -8.00 -22.70 1.56
CA THR A 475 -7.65 -21.97 2.78
C THR A 475 -8.49 -20.72 3.01
N LEU A 476 -9.46 -20.43 2.12
CA LEU A 476 -10.36 -19.30 2.29
C LEU A 476 -11.60 -19.71 3.07
N ALA A 477 -12.03 -18.82 3.97
CA ALA A 477 -13.36 -18.91 4.55
C ALA A 477 -14.41 -18.75 3.44
N PHE A 478 -15.41 -19.63 3.42
CA PHE A 478 -16.52 -19.60 2.48
C PHE A 478 -17.82 -19.96 3.24
N PRO A 479 -18.42 -18.97 3.95
CA PRO A 479 -19.51 -19.18 4.89
C PRO A 479 -20.87 -19.27 4.19
N PHE A 480 -20.98 -20.17 3.21
CA PHE A 480 -22.19 -20.43 2.46
C PHE A 480 -22.52 -21.92 2.55
N GLN A 481 -23.81 -22.24 2.64
CA GLN A 481 -24.29 -23.61 2.71
C GLN A 481 -23.96 -24.37 1.42
N ASP A 482 -23.28 -25.50 1.54
CA ASP A 482 -22.86 -26.37 0.44
C ASP A 482 -24.07 -26.82 -0.42
N ILE A 483 -23.93 -26.73 -1.74
CA ILE A 483 -24.91 -27.21 -2.73
C ILE A 483 -24.41 -28.42 -3.54
N GLY A 484 -23.29 -29.03 -3.16
CA GLY A 484 -22.67 -30.15 -3.86
C GLY A 484 -21.67 -29.74 -4.94
N LEU A 485 -21.35 -28.44 -5.06
CA LEU A 485 -20.42 -27.88 -6.07
C LEU A 485 -19.17 -27.26 -5.42
N GLY A 486 -18.71 -27.88 -4.33
CA GLY A 486 -17.53 -27.48 -3.57
C GLY A 486 -17.87 -26.56 -2.40
N SER A 487 -17.21 -26.79 -1.27
CA SER A 487 -17.41 -26.05 -0.01
C SER A 487 -16.08 -25.70 0.65
N GLU A 488 -16.12 -24.89 1.71
CA GLU A 488 -14.94 -24.49 2.49
C GLU A 488 -14.04 -25.71 2.79
N GLY A 489 -12.74 -25.58 2.50
CA GLY A 489 -11.77 -26.67 2.65
C GLY A 489 -11.87 -27.82 1.64
N ARG A 490 -12.94 -27.91 0.83
CA ARG A 490 -13.18 -28.99 -0.15
C ARG A 490 -13.70 -28.43 -1.49
N PRO A 491 -12.86 -27.72 -2.25
CA PRO A 491 -13.24 -27.24 -3.58
C PRO A 491 -13.53 -28.39 -4.55
N LEU A 492 -14.58 -28.24 -5.36
CA LEU A 492 -14.86 -29.15 -6.48
C LEU A 492 -13.76 -29.00 -7.53
N LYS A 493 -13.12 -30.12 -7.92
CA LYS A 493 -12.10 -30.11 -8.96
C LYS A 493 -12.74 -30.12 -10.35
N LEU A 494 -12.28 -29.21 -11.19
CA LEU A 494 -12.76 -29.02 -12.56
C LEU A 494 -11.58 -28.99 -13.52
N ALA A 495 -11.87 -29.09 -14.82
CA ALA A 495 -10.88 -29.06 -15.88
C ALA A 495 -11.34 -28.15 -17.01
N ILE A 496 -10.40 -27.42 -17.61
CA ILE A 496 -10.62 -26.66 -18.85
C ILE A 496 -9.72 -27.25 -19.95
N PRO A 497 -10.22 -28.18 -20.77
CA PRO A 497 -9.46 -28.70 -21.89
C PRO A 497 -9.41 -27.68 -23.04
N LYS A 498 -8.22 -27.48 -23.61
CA LYS A 498 -7.97 -26.62 -24.78
C LYS A 498 -6.92 -27.23 -25.69
N GLN A 499 -6.96 -26.87 -26.98
CA GLN A 499 -5.80 -27.01 -27.86
C GLN A 499 -5.04 -25.70 -27.83
N ARG A 500 -3.72 -25.74 -27.59
CA ARG A 500 -2.87 -24.55 -27.51
C ARG A 500 -1.55 -24.77 -28.25
N SER A 501 -1.05 -23.72 -28.89
CA SER A 501 0.32 -23.61 -29.36
C SER A 501 1.25 -23.10 -28.25
N PHE A 502 2.57 -23.22 -28.45
CA PHE A 502 3.54 -22.62 -27.53
C PHE A 502 3.44 -21.09 -27.53
N GLU A 503 3.23 -20.46 -28.68
CA GLU A 503 3.02 -19.01 -28.79
C GLU A 503 1.89 -18.52 -27.86
N GLU A 504 0.77 -19.24 -27.82
CA GLU A 504 -0.35 -18.90 -26.92
C GLU A 504 -0.01 -19.12 -25.43
N ILE A 505 0.73 -20.19 -25.10
CA ILE A 505 1.18 -20.44 -23.72
C ILE A 505 2.20 -19.40 -23.28
N LEU A 506 3.11 -18.98 -24.16
CA LEU A 506 4.05 -17.91 -23.89
C LEU A 506 3.33 -16.58 -23.67
N GLY A 507 2.28 -16.29 -24.44
CA GLY A 507 1.39 -15.17 -24.18
C GLY A 507 0.76 -15.23 -22.78
N LEU A 508 0.35 -16.43 -22.34
CA LEU A 508 -0.19 -16.63 -21.00
C LEU A 508 0.86 -16.35 -19.92
N PHE A 509 2.09 -16.84 -20.07
CA PHE A 509 3.17 -16.57 -19.12
C PHE A 509 3.52 -15.08 -19.04
N ARG A 510 3.56 -14.38 -20.18
CA ARG A 510 3.77 -12.93 -20.23
C ARG A 510 2.66 -12.15 -19.51
N SER A 511 1.45 -12.70 -19.46
CA SER A 511 0.31 -12.10 -18.74
C SER A 511 0.34 -12.32 -17.21
N TRP A 512 1.27 -13.10 -16.69
CA TRP A 512 1.35 -13.36 -15.25
C TRP A 512 1.83 -12.12 -14.52
N THR A 513 1.11 -11.72 -13.47
CA THR A 513 1.46 -10.53 -12.69
C THR A 513 2.86 -10.65 -12.07
N ALA A 514 3.33 -11.86 -11.74
CA ALA A 514 4.70 -12.09 -11.29
C ALA A 514 5.76 -11.78 -12.37
N VAL A 515 5.51 -12.13 -13.64
CA VAL A 515 6.44 -11.83 -14.74
C VAL A 515 6.51 -10.32 -14.98
N VAL A 516 5.37 -9.65 -14.94
CA VAL A 516 5.29 -8.18 -15.05
C VAL A 516 6.02 -7.52 -13.88
N THR A 517 5.74 -7.96 -12.64
CA THR A 517 6.36 -7.43 -11.43
C THR A 517 7.88 -7.64 -11.43
N ALA A 518 8.36 -8.80 -11.89
CA ALA A 518 9.79 -9.07 -12.04
C ALA A 518 10.44 -8.09 -13.02
N LYS A 519 9.81 -7.89 -14.18
CA LYS A 519 10.28 -6.96 -15.21
C LYS A 519 10.31 -5.52 -14.73
N GLU A 520 9.30 -5.08 -13.99
CA GLU A 520 9.26 -3.77 -13.33
C GLU A 520 10.39 -3.60 -12.30
N ARG A 521 10.83 -4.68 -11.67
CA ARG A 521 11.99 -4.73 -10.76
C ARG A 521 13.32 -4.93 -11.49
N GLY A 522 13.34 -4.86 -12.82
CA GLY A 522 14.56 -5.01 -13.63
C GLY A 522 15.02 -6.45 -13.85
N VAL A 523 14.19 -7.44 -13.53
CA VAL A 523 14.48 -8.87 -13.74
C VAL A 523 13.65 -9.41 -14.90
N ASP A 524 14.31 -9.85 -15.97
CA ASP A 524 13.64 -10.57 -17.05
C ASP A 524 13.56 -12.07 -16.72
N LEU A 525 12.36 -12.57 -16.45
CA LEU A 525 12.11 -14.00 -16.20
C LEU A 525 11.90 -14.82 -17.49
N LEU A 526 11.67 -14.14 -18.62
CA LEU A 526 11.49 -14.78 -19.92
C LEU A 526 12.53 -14.24 -20.94
N PRO A 527 13.84 -14.31 -20.62
CA PRO A 527 14.86 -14.00 -21.63
C PRO A 527 14.78 -15.03 -22.76
N GLU A 528 15.35 -14.68 -23.91
CA GLU A 528 15.31 -15.51 -25.13
C GLU A 528 15.76 -16.95 -24.89
N SER A 529 16.80 -17.15 -24.07
CA SER A 529 17.29 -18.49 -23.70
C SER A 529 16.27 -19.35 -22.95
N VAL A 530 15.44 -18.76 -22.08
CA VAL A 530 14.36 -19.48 -21.38
C VAL A 530 13.23 -19.79 -22.35
N ILE A 531 12.89 -18.84 -23.23
CA ILE A 531 11.86 -19.04 -24.26
C ILE A 531 12.24 -20.20 -25.18
N GLU A 532 13.47 -20.21 -25.71
CA GLU A 532 13.98 -21.29 -26.55
C GLU A 532 13.97 -22.65 -25.84
N GLN A 533 14.37 -22.70 -24.57
CA GLN A 533 14.31 -23.94 -23.79
C GLN A 533 12.88 -24.48 -23.67
N LEU A 534 11.92 -23.61 -23.36
CA LEU A 534 10.51 -23.99 -23.23
C LEU A 534 9.92 -24.40 -24.59
N GLU A 535 10.26 -23.69 -25.66
CA GLU A 535 9.84 -23.97 -27.04
C GLU A 535 10.36 -25.33 -27.54
N ASN A 536 11.63 -25.62 -27.25
CA ASN A 536 12.28 -26.88 -27.63
C ASN A 536 11.61 -28.08 -26.96
N VAL A 537 11.29 -27.97 -25.66
CA VAL A 537 10.55 -29.03 -24.94
C VAL A 537 9.11 -29.14 -25.46
N TRP A 538 8.51 -28.01 -25.87
CA TRP A 538 7.19 -28.03 -26.51
C TRP A 538 7.20 -28.67 -27.90
N GLY A 539 8.31 -28.59 -28.63
CA GLY A 539 8.46 -29.11 -29.99
C GLY A 539 8.13 -28.10 -31.09
N GLY A 540 8.25 -26.79 -30.81
CA GLY A 540 8.12 -25.71 -31.78
C GLY A 540 6.95 -24.74 -31.52
N PRO A 541 6.99 -23.53 -32.10
CA PRO A 541 6.20 -22.39 -31.62
C PRO A 541 4.70 -22.54 -31.93
N LYS A 542 4.38 -23.16 -33.07
CA LYS A 542 3.01 -23.30 -33.60
C LYS A 542 2.40 -24.69 -33.41
N VAL A 543 3.12 -25.62 -32.79
CA VAL A 543 2.61 -26.98 -32.58
C VAL A 543 1.49 -26.95 -31.56
N ALA A 544 0.28 -27.27 -32.00
CA ALA A 544 -0.88 -27.35 -31.11
C ALA A 544 -0.86 -28.65 -30.29
N ARG A 545 -1.02 -28.54 -28.97
CA ARG A 545 -1.08 -29.66 -28.03
C ARG A 545 -2.32 -29.57 -27.15
N PRO A 546 -2.84 -30.73 -26.68
CA PRO A 546 -3.89 -30.75 -25.69
C PRO A 546 -3.33 -30.25 -24.35
N VAL A 547 -3.96 -29.21 -23.82
CA VAL A 547 -3.65 -28.60 -22.53
C VAL A 547 -4.88 -28.68 -21.66
N VAL A 548 -4.70 -29.11 -20.41
CA VAL A 548 -5.76 -29.10 -19.40
C VAL A 548 -5.38 -28.10 -18.32
N TYR A 549 -6.14 -27.01 -18.20
CA TYR A 549 -6.01 -26.11 -17.05
C TYR A 549 -6.74 -26.74 -15.86
N LYS A 550 -6.06 -26.86 -14.73
CA LYS A 550 -6.65 -27.38 -13.50
C LYS A 550 -7.47 -26.28 -12.85
N ALA A 551 -8.73 -26.55 -12.66
CA ALA A 551 -9.68 -25.58 -12.13
C ALA A 551 -10.38 -26.11 -10.89
N PHE A 552 -11.06 -25.20 -10.21
CA PHE A 552 -11.77 -25.49 -8.99
C PHE A 552 -12.94 -24.53 -8.77
N MET A 553 -13.95 -24.99 -8.05
CA MET A 553 -15.15 -24.22 -7.71
C MET A 553 -15.53 -24.40 -6.24
N LEU A 554 -16.08 -23.34 -5.67
CA LEU A 554 -16.88 -23.35 -4.45
C LEU A 554 -18.23 -22.73 -4.80
N ALA A 555 -19.32 -23.34 -4.36
CA ALA A 555 -20.62 -22.73 -4.52
C ALA A 555 -21.53 -23.06 -3.35
N GLY A 556 -22.33 -22.08 -2.95
CA GLY A 556 -23.22 -22.25 -1.81
C GLY A 556 -24.34 -21.23 -1.76
N LYS A 557 -25.28 -21.46 -0.84
CA LYS A 557 -26.43 -20.57 -0.57
C LYS A 557 -26.21 -19.79 0.73
N PRO A 558 -26.82 -18.61 0.89
CA PRO A 558 -26.89 -17.93 2.18
C PRO A 558 -27.46 -18.85 3.26
N HIS A 559 -26.98 -18.73 4.49
CA HIS A 559 -27.68 -19.32 5.62
C HIS A 559 -29.06 -18.65 5.77
N SER A 560 -30.09 -19.49 5.96
CA SER A 560 -31.49 -19.09 6.13
C SER A 560 -31.72 -18.25 7.38
#